data_AF-A0A2L2NJE4-F1
#
_entry.id   AF-A0A2L2NJE4-F1
#
_cell.length_a   1.000
_cell.length_b   1.000
_cell.length_c   1.000
_cell.angle_alpha   90.00
_cell.angle_beta   90.00
_cell.angle_gamma   90.00
#
_symmetry.space_group_name_H-M   'P 1'
#
loop_
_entity.id
_entity.type
_entity.pdbx_description
1 polymer ?
#
loop_
_entity_poly.entity_id
_entity_poly.type
_entity_poly.pdbx_seq_one_letter_code
_entity_poly.pdbx_strand_id
1 'polypeptide(L)'
;MFTRSELEIKTIQELRDLCRRYGIKPTGNSGYKVSYITSLMAFPQLALHQMQEGRGLKAPTFTTFQYIGAAIDEMSSPTDEQIALIRLTLEGRKMAYPDRFEQEKLLNLHKAKMLVEQAFAMLSQ
;
A
#
# COMPACT_ATOMS: atom_id res chain seq x y z
N MET A 1 14.08 -8.58 11.86
CA MET A 1 13.17 -8.79 13.02
C MET A 1 13.99 -8.61 14.28
N PHE A 2 13.45 -7.94 15.30
CA PHE A 2 14.19 -7.76 16.56
C PHE A 2 14.47 -9.09 17.23
N THR A 3 15.71 -9.31 17.64
CA THR A 3 16.04 -10.47 18.49
C THR A 3 15.92 -10.10 19.96
N ARG A 4 15.74 -11.12 20.80
CA ARG A 4 15.68 -10.90 22.25
C ARG A 4 16.97 -10.26 22.78
N SER A 5 18.12 -10.76 22.36
CA SER A 5 19.43 -10.24 22.78
C SER A 5 19.64 -8.78 22.39
N GLU A 6 19.22 -8.36 21.19
CA GLU A 6 19.27 -6.96 20.75
C GLU A 6 18.41 -6.02 21.61
N LEU A 7 17.29 -6.50 22.12
CA LEU A 7 16.36 -5.71 22.93
C LEU A 7 16.75 -5.71 24.42
N GLU A 8 17.33 -6.80 24.90
CA GLU A 8 17.77 -6.95 26.30
C GLU A 8 18.96 -6.05 26.65
N ILE A 9 19.78 -5.63 25.69
CA ILE A 9 20.86 -4.66 25.95
C ILE A 9 20.37 -3.21 26.03
N LYS A 10 19.14 -2.91 25.60
CA LYS A 10 18.58 -1.54 25.57
C LYS A 10 18.03 -1.10 26.92
N THR A 11 18.06 0.18 27.20
CA THR A 11 17.37 0.78 28.35
C THR A 11 15.84 0.80 28.13
N ILE A 12 15.07 0.98 29.22
CA ILE A 12 13.61 1.15 29.11
C ILE A 12 13.26 2.36 28.24
N GLN A 13 14.05 3.44 28.32
CA GLN A 13 13.85 4.64 27.51
C GLN A 13 13.98 4.33 26.02
N GLU A 14 15.05 3.66 25.61
CA GLU A 14 15.28 3.28 24.21
C GLU A 14 14.21 2.31 23.69
N LEU A 15 13.77 1.37 24.53
CA LEU A 15 12.68 0.45 24.19
C LEU A 15 11.34 1.18 24.03
N ARG A 16 11.07 2.16 24.89
CA ARG A 16 9.89 3.03 24.79
C ARG A 16 9.92 3.85 23.50
N ASP A 17 11.07 4.42 23.16
CA ASP A 17 11.24 5.21 21.95
C ASP A 17 11.12 4.35 20.68
N LEU A 18 11.62 3.10 20.71
CA LEU A 18 11.39 2.12 19.65
C LEU A 18 9.91 1.80 19.48
N CYS A 19 9.21 1.45 20.57
CA CYS A 19 7.78 1.22 20.54
C CYS A 19 7.01 2.42 19.94
N ARG A 20 7.36 3.64 20.35
CA ARG A 20 6.74 4.87 19.82
C ARG A 20 7.02 5.06 18.33
N ARG A 21 8.26 4.84 17.88
CA ARG A 21 8.65 4.98 16.47
C ARG A 21 7.85 4.05 15.55
N TYR A 22 7.55 2.84 16.00
CA TYR A 22 6.79 1.86 15.24
C TYR A 22 5.29 1.85 15.56
N GLY A 23 4.80 2.76 16.42
CA GLY A 23 3.38 2.84 16.79
C GLY A 23 2.87 1.67 17.64
N ILE A 24 3.76 0.94 18.31
CA ILE A 24 3.42 -0.25 19.11
C ILE A 24 3.32 0.15 20.59
N LYS A 25 2.28 -0.34 21.27
CA LYS A 25 2.11 -0.17 22.71
C LYS A 25 2.73 -1.36 23.48
N PRO A 26 3.35 -1.13 24.65
CA PRO A 26 3.86 -2.22 25.48
C PRO A 26 2.73 -3.11 26.02
N THR A 27 3.00 -4.40 26.13
CA THR A 27 2.10 -5.42 26.65
C THR A 27 2.22 -5.46 28.16
N GLY A 28 1.19 -5.00 28.87
CA GLY A 28 1.17 -4.92 30.33
C GLY A 28 1.72 -3.60 30.86
N ASN A 29 2.46 -3.65 31.97
CA ASN A 29 2.91 -2.46 32.67
C ASN A 29 4.15 -1.82 32.00
N SER A 30 4.02 -0.57 31.57
CA SER A 30 5.08 0.23 30.94
C SER A 30 6.27 0.57 31.85
N GLY A 31 6.20 0.27 33.14
CA GLY A 31 7.36 0.32 34.04
C GLY A 31 8.34 -0.84 33.85
N TYR A 32 7.92 -1.93 33.21
CA TYR A 32 8.76 -3.12 33.04
C TYR A 32 9.36 -3.22 31.65
N LYS A 33 10.67 -3.44 31.63
CA LYS A 33 11.44 -3.70 30.40
C LYS A 33 10.84 -4.83 29.56
N VAL A 34 10.47 -5.93 30.23
CA VAL A 34 9.90 -7.13 29.60
C VAL A 34 8.64 -6.79 28.79
N SER A 35 7.80 -5.88 29.28
CA SER A 35 6.57 -5.47 28.57
C SER A 35 6.84 -4.86 27.19
N TYR A 36 7.92 -4.09 27.04
CA TYR A 36 8.33 -3.56 25.74
C TYR A 36 8.96 -4.63 24.85
N ILE A 37 9.86 -5.44 25.41
CA ILE A 37 10.55 -6.51 24.68
C ILE A 37 9.52 -7.49 24.08
N THR A 38 8.57 -7.95 24.90
CA THR A 38 7.50 -8.86 24.47
C THR A 38 6.69 -8.27 23.31
N SER A 39 6.34 -6.99 23.38
CA SER A 39 5.59 -6.33 22.30
C SER A 39 6.40 -6.20 21.00
N LEU A 40 7.66 -5.78 21.10
CA LEU A 40 8.55 -5.61 19.95
C LEU A 40 8.93 -6.95 19.29
N MET A 41 8.93 -8.04 20.05
CA MET A 41 9.15 -9.38 19.50
C MET A 41 7.87 -9.97 18.88
N ALA A 42 6.71 -9.74 19.48
CA ALA A 42 5.47 -10.40 19.09
C ALA A 42 4.71 -9.71 17.94
N PHE A 43 4.81 -8.38 17.81
CA PHE A 43 3.99 -7.62 16.84
C PHE A 43 4.03 -8.14 15.40
N PRO A 44 5.16 -8.66 14.87
CA PRO A 44 5.20 -9.02 13.45
C PRO A 44 4.45 -10.32 13.18
N GLN A 45 4.58 -11.31 14.06
CA GLN A 45 3.80 -12.54 14.01
C GLN A 45 2.31 -12.23 14.23
N LEU A 46 1.98 -11.33 15.16
CA LEU A 46 0.61 -10.88 15.37
C LEU A 46 0.04 -10.19 14.12
N ALA A 47 0.82 -9.36 13.43
CA ALA A 47 0.38 -8.70 12.21
C ALA A 47 0.07 -9.70 11.09
N LEU A 48 0.91 -10.73 10.92
CA LEU A 48 0.67 -11.79 9.93
C LEU A 48 -0.56 -12.63 10.31
N HIS A 49 -0.73 -12.97 11.58
CA HIS A 49 -1.89 -13.73 12.05
C HIS A 49 -3.19 -12.92 11.87
N GLN A 50 -3.16 -11.63 12.17
CA GLN A 50 -4.30 -10.73 11.93
C GLN A 50 -4.69 -10.67 10.46
N MET A 51 -3.70 -10.59 9.56
CA MET A 51 -3.94 -10.65 8.11
C MET A 51 -4.63 -11.96 7.71
N GLN A 52 -4.16 -13.10 8.21
CA GLN A 52 -4.75 -14.43 7.94
C GLN A 52 -6.18 -14.57 8.49
N GLU A 53 -6.47 -13.96 9.63
CA GLU A 53 -7.81 -13.92 10.22
C GLU A 53 -8.73 -12.86 9.59
N GLY A 54 -8.25 -12.09 8.61
CA GLY A 54 -9.02 -11.01 7.99
C GLY A 54 -9.28 -9.80 8.90
N ARG A 55 -8.43 -9.58 9.91
CA ARG A 55 -8.47 -8.43 10.82
C ARG A 55 -7.56 -7.31 10.32
N GLY A 56 -8.08 -6.08 10.27
CA GLY A 56 -7.33 -4.92 9.78
C GLY A 56 -7.23 -4.91 8.25
N LEU A 57 -6.01 -4.93 7.71
CA LEU A 57 -5.78 -5.02 6.27
C LEU A 57 -6.15 -6.43 5.79
N LYS A 58 -7.08 -6.51 4.85
CA LYS A 58 -7.62 -7.76 4.31
C LYS A 58 -7.69 -7.70 2.79
N ALA A 59 -7.54 -8.87 2.16
CA ALA A 59 -7.80 -9.01 0.74
C ALA A 59 -9.29 -8.69 0.44
N PRO A 60 -9.60 -8.13 -0.74
CA PRO A 60 -10.97 -8.03 -1.22
C PRO A 60 -11.63 -9.41 -1.27
N THR A 61 -12.96 -9.44 -1.16
CA THR A 61 -13.70 -10.68 -1.43
C THR A 61 -13.58 -11.05 -2.90
N PHE A 62 -13.80 -12.32 -3.23
CA PHE A 62 -13.79 -12.78 -4.61
C PHE A 62 -14.74 -11.97 -5.50
N THR A 63 -15.95 -11.65 -5.02
CA THR A 63 -16.91 -10.82 -5.74
C THR A 63 -16.39 -9.41 -6.00
N THR A 64 -15.77 -8.76 -5.01
CA THR A 64 -15.16 -7.44 -5.22
C THR A 64 -14.00 -7.52 -6.22
N PHE A 65 -13.19 -8.58 -6.15
CA PHE A 65 -12.10 -8.79 -7.09
C PHE A 65 -12.61 -8.97 -8.53
N GLN A 66 -13.71 -9.70 -8.74
CA GLN A 66 -14.35 -9.82 -10.05
C GLN A 66 -14.82 -8.46 -10.60
N TYR A 67 -15.38 -7.59 -9.75
CA TYR A 67 -15.77 -6.25 -10.19
C TYR A 67 -14.58 -5.38 -10.60
N ILE A 68 -13.42 -5.54 -9.96
CA ILE A 68 -12.19 -4.86 -10.38
C ILE A 68 -11.76 -5.35 -11.77
N GLY A 69 -11.80 -6.66 -12.02
CA GLY A 69 -11.49 -7.23 -13.33
C GLY A 69 -12.43 -6.71 -14.42
N ALA A 70 -13.75 -6.73 -14.16
CA ALA A 70 -14.75 -6.21 -15.08
C ALA A 70 -14.54 -4.71 -15.40
N ALA A 71 -14.16 -3.90 -14.39
CA ALA A 71 -13.85 -2.49 -14.61
C ALA A 71 -12.61 -2.29 -15.50
N ILE A 72 -11.56 -3.10 -15.33
CA ILE A 72 -10.36 -3.06 -16.20
C ILE A 72 -10.74 -3.39 -17.64
N ASP A 73 -11.55 -4.41 -17.84
CA ASP A 73 -12.02 -4.84 -19.17
C ASP A 73 -12.87 -3.73 -19.82
N GLU A 74 -13.77 -3.11 -19.06
CA GLU A 74 -14.59 -1.98 -19.53
C GLU A 74 -13.74 -0.80 -20.01
N MET A 75 -12.64 -0.50 -19.32
CA MET A 75 -11.73 0.60 -19.69
C MET A 75 -10.99 0.38 -21.01
N SER A 76 -10.92 -0.86 -21.52
CA SER A 76 -10.30 -1.21 -22.80
C SER A 76 -8.84 -0.75 -22.98
N SER A 77 -8.22 -1.09 -24.11
CA SER A 77 -6.90 -0.56 -24.47
C SER A 77 -7.04 0.78 -25.19
N PRO A 78 -6.12 1.74 -24.95
CA PRO A 78 -6.14 2.99 -25.71
C PRO A 78 -5.86 2.71 -27.20
N THR A 79 -6.44 3.51 -28.09
CA THR A 79 -6.13 3.45 -29.52
C THR A 79 -4.72 3.96 -29.81
N ASP A 80 -4.23 3.75 -31.04
CA ASP A 80 -2.90 4.21 -31.45
C ASP A 80 -2.75 5.74 -31.31
N GLU A 81 -3.79 6.51 -31.66
CA GLU A 81 -3.82 7.97 -31.51
C GLU A 81 -3.81 8.38 -30.04
N GLN A 82 -4.58 7.68 -29.20
CA GLN A 82 -4.60 7.94 -27.76
C GLN A 82 -3.23 7.66 -27.15
N ILE A 83 -2.58 6.54 -27.50
CA ILE A 83 -1.22 6.23 -27.06
C ILE A 83 -0.22 7.29 -27.54
N ALA A 84 -0.29 7.72 -28.80
CA ALA A 84 0.58 8.76 -29.33
C ALA A 84 0.41 10.08 -28.56
N LEU A 85 -0.84 10.50 -28.30
CA LEU A 85 -1.12 11.70 -27.53
C LEU A 85 -0.66 11.56 -26.07
N ILE A 86 -0.85 10.41 -25.43
CA ILE A 86 -0.36 10.12 -24.08
C ILE A 86 1.17 10.28 -24.03
N ARG A 87 1.91 9.72 -25.00
CA ARG A 87 3.38 9.83 -25.07
C ARG A 87 3.82 11.28 -25.24
N LEU A 88 3.22 12.01 -26.17
CA LEU A 88 3.49 13.45 -26.34
C LEU A 88 3.23 14.24 -25.05
N THR A 89 2.17 13.88 -24.31
CA THR A 89 1.83 14.52 -23.03
C THR A 89 2.89 14.21 -21.97
N LEU A 90 3.38 12.97 -21.89
CA LEU A 90 4.46 12.57 -20.99
C LEU A 90 5.80 13.25 -21.30
N GLU A 91 6.04 13.58 -22.57
CA GLU A 91 7.18 14.41 -23.01
C GLU A 91 7.02 15.90 -22.64
N GLY A 92 5.91 16.29 -22.01
CA GLY A 92 5.63 17.67 -21.59
C GLY A 92 5.00 18.55 -22.67
N ARG A 93 4.66 17.99 -23.85
CA ARG A 93 3.99 18.75 -24.91
C ARG A 93 2.51 18.87 -24.59
N LYS A 94 2.02 20.12 -24.52
CA LYS A 94 0.61 20.42 -24.22
C LYS A 94 -0.09 21.05 -25.43
N MET A 95 -1.32 20.62 -25.67
CA MET A 95 -2.21 21.27 -26.62
C MET A 95 -2.56 22.68 -26.13
N ALA A 96 -3.10 23.49 -27.05
CA ALA A 96 -3.71 24.76 -26.70
C ALA A 96 -5.03 24.54 -25.94
N TYR A 97 -5.54 25.59 -25.29
CA TYR A 97 -6.90 25.54 -24.75
C TYR A 97 -7.93 25.63 -25.88
N PRO A 98 -9.08 24.95 -25.76
CA PRO A 98 -9.55 24.18 -24.58
C PRO A 98 -9.04 22.73 -24.51
N ASP A 99 -8.49 22.19 -25.60
CA ASP A 99 -8.18 20.76 -25.76
C ASP A 99 -7.16 20.21 -24.77
N ARG A 100 -6.31 21.06 -24.19
CA ARG A 100 -5.40 20.71 -23.10
C ARG A 100 -6.10 19.98 -21.96
N PHE A 101 -7.33 20.37 -21.63
CA PHE A 101 -8.08 19.73 -20.55
C PHE A 101 -8.39 18.26 -20.88
N GLU A 102 -8.87 17.98 -22.08
CA GLU A 102 -9.15 16.61 -22.52
C GLU A 102 -7.86 15.79 -22.71
N GLN A 103 -6.78 16.42 -23.15
CA GLN A 103 -5.44 15.79 -23.18
C GLN A 103 -4.99 15.32 -21.79
N GLU A 104 -5.07 16.18 -20.78
CA GLU A 104 -4.68 15.83 -19.41
C GLU A 104 -5.62 14.77 -18.81
N LYS A 105 -6.91 14.83 -19.13
CA LYS A 105 -7.90 13.82 -18.75
C LYS A 105 -7.61 12.46 -19.37
N LEU A 106 -7.25 12.39 -20.65
CA LEU A 106 -6.83 11.15 -21.31
C LEU A 106 -5.61 10.53 -20.60
N LEU A 107 -4.59 11.35 -20.30
CA LEU A 107 -3.41 10.88 -19.57
C LEU A 107 -3.79 10.35 -18.18
N ASN A 108 -4.64 11.06 -17.45
CA ASN A 108 -5.06 10.65 -16.11
C ASN A 108 -5.89 9.36 -16.13
N LEU A 109 -6.77 9.19 -17.13
CA LEU A 109 -7.53 7.96 -17.32
C LEU A 109 -6.61 6.77 -17.58
N HIS A 110 -5.61 6.94 -18.46
CA HIS A 110 -4.63 5.90 -18.73
C HIS A 110 -3.82 5.52 -17.49
N LYS A 111 -3.35 6.51 -16.71
CA LYS A 111 -2.66 6.27 -15.44
C LYS A 111 -3.54 5.53 -14.42
N ALA A 112 -4.80 5.93 -14.30
CA ALA A 112 -5.75 5.26 -13.43
C ALA A 112 -5.90 3.78 -13.82
N LYS A 113 -6.07 3.49 -15.12
CA LYS A 113 -6.15 2.10 -15.61
C LYS A 113 -4.91 1.30 -15.22
N MET A 114 -3.72 1.82 -15.50
CA MET A 114 -2.44 1.18 -15.18
C MET A 114 -2.30 0.87 -13.68
N LEU A 115 -2.72 1.79 -12.81
CA LEU A 115 -2.68 1.60 -11.36
C LEU A 115 -3.66 0.52 -10.89
N VAL A 116 -4.86 0.46 -11.49
CA VAL A 116 -5.85 -0.56 -11.18
C VAL A 116 -5.41 -1.94 -11.67
N GLU A 117 -4.84 -2.02 -12.88
CA GLU A 117 -4.24 -3.24 -13.42
C GLU A 117 -3.08 -3.74 -12.55
N GLN A 118 -2.21 -2.83 -12.09
CA GLN A 118 -1.12 -3.16 -11.18
C GLN A 118 -1.63 -3.69 -9.83
N ALA A 119 -2.64 -3.03 -9.25
CA ALA A 119 -3.27 -3.48 -8.01
C ALA A 119 -3.93 -4.85 -8.18
N PHE A 120 -4.65 -5.06 -9.29
CA PHE A 120 -5.27 -6.35 -9.62
C PHE A 120 -4.23 -7.48 -9.73
N ALA A 121 -3.12 -7.24 -10.41
CA ALA A 121 -2.03 -8.21 -10.52
C ALA A 121 -1.42 -8.56 -9.16
N MET A 122 -1.20 -7.57 -8.28
CA MET A 122 -0.70 -7.81 -6.91
C MET A 122 -1.67 -8.62 -6.06
N LEU A 123 -2.99 -8.44 -6.25
CA LEU A 123 -4.03 -9.16 -5.53
C LEU A 123 -4.31 -10.56 -6.07
N SER A 124 -3.82 -10.88 -7.27
CA SER A 124 -3.99 -12.19 -7.92
C SER A 124 -2.93 -13.23 -7.54
N GLN A 125 -1.94 -12.84 -6.73
CA GLN A 125 -0.86 -13.69 -6.23
C GLN A 125 -1.24 -14.40 -4.94
#